data_AF-A0A5E5A8L9-F1
#
_entry.id   AF-A0A5E5A8L9-F1
#
_cell.length_a   1.000
_cell.length_b   1.000
_cell.length_c   1.000
_cell.angle_alpha   90.00
_cell.angle_beta   90.00
_cell.angle_gamma   90.00
#
_symmetry.space_group_name_H-M   'P 1'
#
loop_
_entity.id
_entity.type
_entity.pdbx_description
1 polymer ?
#
loop_
_entity_poly.entity_id
_entity_poly.type
_entity_poly.pdbx_seq_one_letter_code
_entity_poly.pdbx_strand_id
1 'polypeptide(L)'
;MPLHPRRSDLTIDQLRSLWLTNKDPGVRQALEELVFRREQVLRKEAVIRRVETLYVIINQAWREEVGGTLIALEWLKSALGDNRESTGDLPHMYRPPDK
;
A
#
# COMPACT_ATOMS: atom_id res chain seq x y z
N MET A 1 -4.15 7.89 20.71
CA MET A 1 -4.23 6.45 20.34
C MET A 1 -2.82 6.01 19.95
N PRO A 2 -2.27 4.92 20.48
CA PRO A 2 -0.89 4.54 20.19
C PRO A 2 -0.74 4.09 18.73
N LEU A 3 0.28 4.60 18.06
CA LEU A 3 0.52 4.51 16.60
C LEU A 3 1.21 3.22 16.14
N HIS A 4 1.38 2.24 17.02
CA HIS A 4 2.03 0.97 16.69
C HIS A 4 1.20 -0.21 17.20
N PRO A 5 0.48 -0.94 16.32
CA PRO A 5 -0.13 -2.19 16.72
C PRO A 5 0.98 -3.16 17.13
N ARG A 6 0.94 -3.64 18.38
CA ARG A 6 1.82 -4.72 18.82
C ARG A 6 1.63 -5.91 17.87
N ARG A 7 2.73 -6.49 17.40
CA ARG A 7 2.66 -7.78 16.70
C ARG A 7 1.96 -8.76 17.64
N SER A 8 0.88 -9.36 17.16
CA SER A 8 0.13 -10.35 17.93
C SER A 8 0.99 -11.59 18.10
N ASP A 9 1.19 -12.03 19.34
CA ASP A 9 1.88 -13.29 19.66
C ASP A 9 1.03 -14.53 19.33
N LEU A 10 -0.25 -14.33 19.01
CA LEU A 10 -1.18 -15.39 18.64
C LEU A 10 -0.96 -15.86 17.20
N THR A 11 -0.96 -17.18 17.01
CA THR A 11 -0.93 -17.78 15.67
C THR A 11 -2.26 -17.56 14.94
N ILE A 12 -2.26 -17.69 13.60
CA ILE A 12 -3.46 -17.55 12.77
C ILE A 12 -4.57 -18.52 13.22
N ASP A 13 -4.21 -19.74 13.62
CA ASP A 13 -5.19 -20.74 14.06
C ASP A 13 -5.78 -20.42 15.44
N GLN A 14 -5.00 -19.84 16.35
CA GLN A 14 -5.49 -19.34 17.63
C GLN A 14 -6.45 -18.16 17.44
N LEU A 15 -6.13 -17.24 16.52
CA LEU A 15 -7.03 -16.14 16.14
C LEU A 15 -8.33 -16.65 15.53
N ARG A 16 -8.26 -17.66 14.65
CA ARG A 16 -9.44 -18.31 14.05
C ARG A 16 -10.30 -19.01 15.12
N SER A 17 -9.68 -19.60 16.13
CA SER A 17 -10.39 -20.27 17.23
C SER A 17 -11.08 -19.26 18.15
N LEU A 18 -10.41 -18.15 18.48
CA LEU A 18 -11.02 -17.03 19.21
C LEU A 18 -12.19 -16.44 18.43
N TRP A 19 -12.07 -16.34 17.11
CA TRP A 19 -13.17 -15.89 16.25
C TRP A 19 -14.39 -16.79 16.31
N LEU A 20 -14.21 -18.10 16.12
CA LEU A 20 -15.31 -19.07 16.10
C LEU A 20 -16.03 -19.15 17.45
N THR A 21 -15.33 -18.83 18.54
CA THR A 21 -15.87 -18.83 19.90
C THR A 21 -16.42 -17.46 20.33
N ASN A 22 -16.11 -16.37 19.62
CA ASN A 22 -16.59 -15.04 19.95
C ASN A 22 -18.07 -14.85 19.51
N LYS A 23 -18.94 -14.62 20.49
CA LYS A 23 -20.37 -14.41 20.31
C LYS A 23 -20.76 -12.93 20.18
N ASP A 24 -19.82 -12.01 20.33
CA ASP A 24 -20.07 -10.58 20.24
C ASP A 24 -20.27 -10.14 18.77
N PRO A 25 -21.45 -9.66 18.39
CA PRO A 25 -21.73 -9.23 17.02
C PRO A 25 -20.96 -7.98 16.61
N GLY A 26 -20.58 -7.10 17.54
CA GLY A 26 -19.78 -5.92 17.28
C GLY A 26 -18.34 -6.25 16.91
N VAL A 27 -17.76 -7.26 17.57
CA VAL A 27 -16.42 -7.76 17.21
C VAL A 27 -16.44 -8.41 15.83
N ARG A 28 -17.52 -9.12 15.48
CA ARG A 28 -17.73 -9.68 14.14
C ARG A 28 -17.77 -8.60 13.06
N GLN A 29 -18.59 -7.58 13.25
CA GLN A 29 -18.74 -6.49 12.30
C GLN A 29 -17.44 -5.69 12.11
N ALA A 30 -16.71 -5.40 13.19
CA ALA A 30 -15.45 -4.67 13.11
C ALA A 30 -14.37 -5.43 12.31
N LEU A 31 -14.33 -6.76 12.43
CA LEU A 31 -13.39 -7.59 11.69
C LEU A 31 -13.77 -7.75 10.22
N GLU A 32 -15.06 -7.92 9.91
CA GLU A 32 -15.56 -7.91 8.52
C GLU A 32 -15.22 -6.60 7.82
N GLU A 33 -15.44 -5.47 8.49
CA GLU A 33 -15.07 -4.14 8.00
C GLU A 33 -13.54 -4.02 7.81
N LEU A 34 -12.73 -4.57 8.71
CA LEU A 34 -11.28 -4.57 8.59
C LEU A 34 -10.80 -5.39 7.38
N VAL A 35 -11.38 -6.58 7.16
CA VAL A 35 -11.08 -7.42 5.99
C VAL A 35 -11.47 -6.69 4.71
N PHE A 36 -12.66 -6.09 4.67
CA PHE A 36 -13.15 -5.32 3.54
C PHE A 36 -12.22 -4.12 3.23
N ARG A 37 -11.84 -3.33 4.24
CA ARG A 37 -10.90 -2.22 4.06
C ARG A 37 -9.53 -2.68 3.57
N ARG A 38 -9.02 -3.80 4.11
CA ARG A 38 -7.75 -4.37 3.65
C ARG A 38 -7.82 -4.75 2.16
N GLU A 39 -8.91 -5.36 1.73
CA GLU A 39 -9.10 -5.69 0.32
C GLU A 39 -9.16 -4.43 -0.57
N GLN A 40 -9.84 -3.38 -0.12
CA GLN A 40 -9.84 -2.10 -0.82
C GLN A 40 -8.44 -1.50 -0.95
N VAL A 41 -7.63 -1.56 0.12
CA VAL A 41 -6.23 -1.10 0.09
C VAL A 41 -5.43 -1.89 -0.93
N LEU A 42 -5.51 -3.23 -0.92
CA LEU A 42 -4.81 -4.07 -1.89
C LEU A 42 -5.19 -3.76 -3.35
N ARG A 43 -6.48 -3.52 -3.61
CA ARG A 43 -6.95 -3.12 -4.94
C ARG A 43 -6.38 -1.76 -5.34
N LYS A 44 -6.36 -0.79 -4.43
CA LYS A 44 -5.78 0.54 -4.68
C LYS A 44 -4.26 0.46 -4.91
N GLU A 45 -3.53 -0.33 -4.13
CA GLU A 45 -2.10 -0.56 -4.34
C GLU A 45 -1.79 -1.12 -5.73
N ALA A 46 -2.59 -2.07 -6.22
CA ALA A 46 -2.41 -2.61 -7.57
C ALA A 46 -2.53 -1.52 -8.65
N VAL A 47 -3.49 -0.61 -8.49
CA VAL A 47 -3.67 0.54 -9.39
C VAL A 47 -2.50 1.51 -9.27
N ILE A 48 -2.06 1.85 -8.05
CA ILE A 48 -0.91 2.74 -7.82
C ILE A 48 0.34 2.19 -8.50
N ARG A 49 0.67 0.91 -8.30
CA ARG A 49 1.82 0.27 -8.97
C ARG A 49 1.72 0.33 -10.49
N ARG A 50 0.51 0.19 -11.04
CA ARG A 50 0.29 0.28 -12.49
C ARG A 50 0.56 1.70 -13.00
N VAL A 51 0.07 2.72 -12.29
CA VAL A 51 0.32 4.13 -12.63
C VAL A 51 1.80 4.47 -12.53
N GLU A 52 2.51 3.96 -11.52
CA GLU A 52 3.96 4.13 -11.39
C GLU A 52 4.74 3.50 -12.55
N THR A 53 4.32 2.32 -12.98
CA THR A 53 4.93 1.67 -14.15
C THR A 53 4.75 2.53 -15.40
N LEU A 54 3.55 3.09 -15.60
CA LEU A 54 3.27 3.98 -16.73
C LEU A 54 4.09 5.29 -16.62
N TYR A 55 4.22 5.86 -15.43
CA TYR A 55 5.08 7.02 -15.18
C TYR A 55 6.51 6.77 -15.68
N VAL A 56 7.11 5.63 -15.31
CA VAL A 56 8.49 5.30 -15.70
C VAL A 56 8.61 5.18 -17.23
N ILE A 57 7.67 4.50 -17.88
CA ILE A 57 7.67 4.29 -19.34
C ILE A 57 7.55 5.63 -20.06
N ILE A 58 6.59 6.47 -19.68
CA ILE A 58 6.36 7.76 -20.35
C ILE A 58 7.55 8.69 -20.12
N ASN A 59 8.08 8.75 -18.90
CA ASN A 59 9.23 9.61 -18.59
C ASN A 59 10.47 9.20 -19.40
N GLN A 60 10.72 7.89 -19.54
CA GLN A 60 11.84 7.38 -20.32
C GLN A 60 11.68 7.72 -21.81
N ALA A 61 10.53 7.42 -22.40
CA ALA A 61 10.26 7.72 -23.81
C ALA A 61 10.33 9.24 -24.10
N TRP A 62 9.77 10.06 -23.21
CA TRP A 62 9.84 11.51 -23.34
C TRP A 62 11.28 12.04 -23.25
N ARG A 63 12.07 11.50 -22.32
CA ARG A 63 13.46 11.92 -22.16
C ARG A 63 14.33 11.53 -23.35
N GLU A 64 14.06 10.38 -23.95
CA GLU A 64 14.73 9.91 -25.18
C GLU A 64 14.39 10.79 -26.39
N GLU A 65 13.13 11.20 -26.55
CA GLU A 65 12.68 12.00 -27.70
C GLU A 65 12.93 13.51 -27.57
N VAL A 66 12.71 14.08 -26.38
CA VAL A 66 12.69 15.53 -26.16
C VAL A 66 13.89 16.04 -25.35
N GLY A 67 14.58 15.16 -24.62
CA GLY A 67 15.79 15.53 -23.86
C GLY A 67 15.53 16.35 -22.59
N GLY A 68 14.29 16.39 -22.08
CA GLY A 68 13.91 17.19 -20.90
C GLY A 68 12.99 16.45 -19.93
N THR A 69 12.75 17.06 -18.77
CA THR A 69 11.81 16.52 -17.77
C THR A 69 10.39 17.01 -18.04
N LEU A 70 9.44 16.09 -18.14
CA LEU A 70 8.02 16.45 -18.25
C LEU A 70 7.46 16.83 -16.88
N ILE A 71 7.21 18.12 -16.65
CA ILE A 71 6.77 18.65 -15.34
C ILE A 71 5.49 17.96 -14.86
N ALA A 72 4.54 17.68 -15.76
CA ALA A 72 3.31 16.96 -15.40
C ALA A 72 3.56 15.57 -14.81
N LEU A 73 4.62 14.88 -15.25
CA LEU A 73 5.02 13.60 -14.66
C LEU A 73 5.60 13.81 -13.26
N GLU A 74 6.46 14.80 -13.03
CA GLU A 74 6.99 15.07 -11.67
C GLU A 74 5.87 15.39 -10.67
N TRP A 75 4.80 16.08 -11.11
CA TRP A 75 3.61 16.31 -10.29
C TRP A 75 2.85 15.01 -10.00
N LEU A 76 2.72 14.13 -10.99
CA LEU A 76 2.14 12.79 -10.81
C LEU A 76 2.96 11.97 -9.79
N LYS A 77 4.28 12.04 -9.85
CA LYS A 77 5.18 11.37 -8.91
C LYS A 77 4.99 11.86 -7.48
N SER A 78 4.87 13.17 -7.28
CA SER A 78 4.56 13.74 -5.96
C SER A 78 3.22 13.23 -5.43
N ALA A 79 2.18 13.27 -6.26
CA ALA A 79 0.86 12.78 -5.88
C ALA A 79 0.83 11.27 -5.57
N LEU A 80 1.65 10.46 -6.24
CA LEU A 80 1.82 9.03 -5.94
C LEU A 80 2.56 8.82 -4.61
N GLY A 81 3.54 9.66 -4.30
CA GLY A 81 4.23 9.69 -3.00
C GLY A 81 3.26 9.98 -1.84
N ASP A 82 2.47 11.04 -1.96
CA ASP A 82 1.47 11.42 -0.95
C ASP A 82 0.43 10.31 -0.71
N ASN A 83 0.03 9.59 -1.76
CA ASN A 83 -0.88 8.44 -1.65
C ASN A 83 -0.23 7.25 -0.92
N ARG A 84 1.07 7.01 -1.08
CA ARG A 84 1.80 5.96 -0.35
C ARG A 84 1.95 6.26 1.12
N GLU A 85 2.36 7.48 1.47
CA GLU A 85 2.46 7.92 2.86
C GLU A 85 1.11 7.83 3.58
N SER A 86 0.03 8.21 2.88
CA SER A 86 -1.34 8.08 3.39
C SER A 86 -1.81 6.63 3.56
N THR A 87 -1.21 5.68 2.83
CA THR A 87 -1.52 4.24 2.93
C THR A 87 -0.67 3.53 4.00
N GLY A 88 0.31 4.23 4.61
CA GLY A 88 1.17 3.68 5.66
C GLY A 88 2.29 2.77 5.14
N ASP A 89 2.56 2.81 3.83
CA ASP A 89 3.65 2.06 3.22
C ASP A 89 4.94 2.86 3.40
N LEU A 90 5.80 2.42 4.34
CA LEU A 90 7.13 3.01 4.47
C LEU A 90 7.89 2.81 3.17
N PRO A 91 8.67 3.80 2.71
CA PRO A 91 9.41 3.68 1.47
C PRO A 91 10.29 2.44 1.55
N HIS A 92 9.98 1.43 0.73
CA HIS A 92 10.93 0.39 0.39
C HIS A 92 12.11 1.10 -0.26
N MET A 93 13.12 1.42 0.55
CA MET A 93 14.42 1.80 0.05
C MET A 93 14.90 0.63 -0.79
N TYR A 94 14.80 0.83 -2.10
CA TYR A 94 15.41 -0.02 -3.10
C TYR A 94 16.91 0.01 -2.81
N ARG A 95 17.40 -0.97 -2.05
CA ARG A 95 18.84 -1.20 -1.90
C ARG A 95 19.26 -1.95 -3.16
N PRO A 96 20.06 -1.36 -4.06
CA PRO A 96 20.61 -2.12 -5.16
C PRO A 96 21.51 -3.23 -4.59
N PRO A 97 21.61 -4.38 -5.27
CA PRO A 97 22.47 -5.47 -4.82
C PRO A 97 23.92 -4.99 -4.77
N ASP A 98 24.56 -5.18 -3.62
CA ASP A 98 26.00 -4.99 -3.46
C ASP A 98 26.74 -5.93 -4.44
N LYS A 99 27.73 -5.37 -5.13
CA LYS A 99 28.59 -6.05 -6.10
C LYS A 99 29.39 -7.18 -5.46
#